data_AF-A0A7S3MX88-F1
#
_entry.id   AF-A0A7S3MX88-F1
#
_cell.length_a   1.000
_cell.length_b   1.000
_cell.length_c   1.000
_cell.angle_alpha   90.00
_cell.angle_beta   90.00
_cell.angle_gamma   90.00
#
_symmetry.space_group_name_H-M   'P 1'
#
loop_
_entity.id
_entity.type
_entity.pdbx_description
1 polymer ?
#
loop_
_entity_poly.entity_id
_entity_poly.type
_entity_poly.pdbx_seq_one_letter_code
_entity_poly.pdbx_strand_id
1 'polypeptide(L)'
;MGDLTSGLTGLIVSTAIITLFGEIIPQAVCSRYALFVGAHSTWFIYIFMFVTFPISFPISAILDAVLGEEVGNILSKNQMKRMFEMLETENVIKSSERKIIQAALDLQEKAAKDVMTRIEDVYMLDINTHLDHRILREIYSKGFSRIPIFDRTRDNIVGILMARDLILINPDRALISLKQLSSILIRDVIGVEDTDKLEPLLGYFKKGLTHIGIVTQ
;
A
#
# COMPACT_ATOMS: atom_id res chain seq x y z
N MET A 1 -62.90 -23.15 36.44
CA MET A 1 -61.70 -22.37 36.04
C MET A 1 -60.47 -23.27 35.83
N GLY A 2 -60.63 -24.51 35.34
CA GLY A 2 -59.53 -25.48 35.19
C GLY A 2 -59.05 -25.74 33.77
N ASP A 3 -59.81 -25.35 32.74
CA ASP A 3 -59.49 -25.71 31.34
C ASP A 3 -58.72 -24.63 30.57
N LEU A 4 -58.80 -23.36 30.98
CA LEU A 4 -58.12 -22.25 30.30
C LEU A 4 -56.61 -22.23 30.61
N THR A 5 -56.22 -22.61 31.82
CA THR A 5 -54.82 -22.61 32.29
C THR A 5 -54.01 -23.78 31.74
N SER A 6 -54.62 -24.95 31.49
CA SER A 6 -53.94 -26.09 30.86
C SER A 6 -53.72 -25.88 29.36
N GLY A 7 -54.69 -25.25 28.68
CA GLY A 7 -54.58 -24.91 27.25
C GLY A 7 -53.50 -23.86 26.98
N LEU A 8 -53.47 -22.77 27.76
CA LEU A 8 -52.48 -21.69 27.57
C LEU A 8 -51.05 -22.15 27.90
N THR A 9 -50.87 -22.94 28.96
CA THR A 9 -49.56 -23.51 29.31
C THR A 9 -49.10 -24.50 28.25
N GLY A 10 -49.98 -25.36 27.73
CA GLY A 10 -49.69 -26.25 26.62
C GLY A 10 -49.27 -25.50 25.34
N LEU A 11 -49.96 -24.40 24.99
CA LEU A 11 -49.62 -23.58 23.83
C LEU A 11 -48.23 -22.94 23.97
N ILE A 12 -47.94 -22.33 25.12
CA ILE A 12 -46.66 -21.65 25.37
C ILE A 12 -45.51 -22.68 25.36
N VAL A 13 -45.69 -23.80 26.04
CA VAL A 13 -44.66 -24.85 26.14
C VAL A 13 -44.42 -25.51 24.78
N SER A 14 -45.48 -25.88 24.05
CA SER A 14 -45.34 -26.47 22.72
C SER A 14 -44.68 -25.51 21.74
N THR A 15 -45.08 -24.25 21.71
CA THR A 15 -44.47 -23.22 20.85
C THR A 15 -43.00 -23.00 21.21
N ALA A 16 -42.66 -22.91 22.49
CA ALA A 16 -41.28 -22.76 22.94
C ALA A 16 -40.41 -23.96 22.56
N ILE A 17 -40.92 -25.19 22.71
CA ILE A 17 -40.18 -26.41 22.32
C ILE A 17 -39.98 -26.46 20.81
N ILE A 18 -41.05 -26.23 20.03
CA ILE A 18 -40.97 -26.30 18.56
C ILE A 18 -40.03 -25.23 18.01
N THR A 19 -40.09 -24.00 18.53
CA THR A 19 -39.17 -22.93 18.11
C THR A 19 -37.74 -23.25 18.51
N LEU A 20 -37.48 -23.71 19.74
CA LEU A 20 -36.12 -24.00 20.19
C LEU A 20 -35.47 -25.14 19.39
N PHE A 21 -36.17 -26.27 19.24
CA PHE A 21 -35.62 -27.48 18.61
C PHE A 21 -35.82 -27.53 17.10
N GLY A 22 -36.88 -26.92 16.57
CA GLY A 22 -37.22 -26.93 15.15
C GLY A 22 -36.62 -25.77 14.37
N GLU A 23 -36.32 -24.64 15.02
CA GLU A 23 -35.87 -23.43 14.33
C GLU A 23 -34.53 -22.92 14.88
N ILE A 24 -34.45 -22.57 16.16
CA ILE A 24 -33.29 -21.89 16.75
C ILE A 24 -32.04 -22.77 16.72
N ILE A 25 -32.12 -24.02 17.20
CA ILE A 25 -30.97 -24.93 17.24
C ILE A 25 -30.50 -25.29 15.82
N PRO A 26 -31.36 -25.74 14.88
CA PRO A 26 -30.94 -26.01 13.51
C PRO A 26 -30.33 -24.80 12.82
N GLN A 27 -30.94 -23.62 12.97
CA GLN A 27 -30.44 -22.38 12.37
C GLN A 27 -29.07 -21.98 12.94
N ALA A 28 -28.86 -22.12 14.25
CA ALA A 28 -27.57 -21.86 14.88
C ALA A 28 -26.47 -22.80 14.38
N VAL A 29 -26.78 -24.09 14.20
CA VAL A 29 -25.84 -25.08 13.64
C VAL A 29 -25.51 -24.76 12.19
N CYS A 30 -26.52 -24.48 11.37
CA CYS A 30 -26.33 -24.08 9.97
C CYS A 30 -25.52 -22.79 9.84
N SER A 31 -25.71 -21.80 10.72
CA SER A 31 -24.93 -20.57 10.70
C SER A 31 -23.48 -20.78 11.13
N ARG A 32 -23.22 -21.64 12.11
CA ARG A 32 -21.86 -21.87 12.63
C ARG A 32 -21.02 -22.79 11.74
N TYR A 33 -21.67 -23.79 11.11
CA TYR A 33 -21.05 -24.75 10.21
C TYR A 33 -21.51 -24.58 8.76
N ALA A 34 -21.81 -23.33 8.37
CA ALA A 34 -22.39 -22.99 7.07
C ALA A 34 -21.62 -23.59 5.89
N LEU A 35 -20.29 -23.60 5.98
CA LEU A 35 -19.43 -24.13 4.92
C LEU A 35 -19.55 -25.65 4.76
N PHE A 36 -19.63 -26.40 5.86
CA PHE A 36 -19.75 -27.85 5.86
C PHE A 36 -21.15 -28.30 5.41
N VAL A 37 -22.19 -27.70 6.01
CA VAL A 37 -23.59 -27.98 5.66
C VAL A 37 -23.88 -27.57 4.22
N GLY A 38 -23.34 -26.43 3.79
CA GLY A 38 -23.44 -25.94 2.41
C GLY A 38 -22.77 -26.87 1.42
N ALA A 39 -21.56 -27.34 1.70
CA ALA A 39 -20.84 -28.29 0.83
C ALA A 39 -21.61 -29.61 0.69
N HIS A 40 -22.21 -30.13 1.76
CA HIS A 40 -23.01 -31.35 1.69
C HIS A 40 -24.33 -31.17 0.94
N SER A 41 -24.96 -29.99 1.06
CA SER A 41 -26.25 -29.67 0.45
C SER A 41 -26.15 -29.20 -1.01
N THR A 42 -24.95 -29.25 -1.60
CA THR A 42 -24.66 -28.75 -2.94
C THR A 42 -25.61 -29.26 -4.03
N TRP A 43 -26.04 -30.53 -3.94
CA TRP A 43 -26.98 -31.11 -4.91
C TRP A 43 -28.33 -30.36 -4.97
N PHE A 44 -28.89 -30.00 -3.81
CA PHE A 44 -30.13 -29.23 -3.75
C PHE A 44 -29.96 -27.82 -4.34
N ILE A 45 -28.81 -27.20 -4.10
CA ILE A 45 -28.49 -25.86 -4.62
C ILE A 45 -28.50 -25.88 -6.15
N TYR A 46 -27.91 -26.89 -6.79
CA TYR A 46 -27.91 -27.01 -8.25
C TYR A 46 -29.32 -27.15 -8.84
N ILE A 47 -30.23 -27.88 -8.18
CA ILE A 47 -31.63 -27.98 -8.61
C ILE A 47 -32.31 -26.62 -8.58
N PHE A 48 -32.17 -25.90 -7.46
CA PHE A 48 -32.74 -24.56 -7.32
C PHE A 48 -32.16 -23.60 -8.35
N MET A 49 -30.84 -23.64 -8.56
CA MET A 49 -30.16 -22.82 -9.55
C MET A 49 -30.70 -23.06 -10.95
N PHE A 50 -30.96 -24.32 -11.33
CA PHE A 50 -31.55 -24.64 -12.63
C PHE A 50 -32.97 -24.09 -12.78
N VAL A 51 -33.80 -24.20 -11.73
CA VAL A 51 -35.20 -23.71 -11.75
C VAL A 51 -35.26 -22.18 -11.78
N THR A 52 -34.38 -21.50 -11.05
CA THR A 52 -34.36 -20.03 -10.98
C THR A 52 -33.60 -19.39 -12.14
N PHE A 53 -32.71 -20.13 -12.81
CA PHE A 53 -31.94 -19.67 -13.96
C PHE A 53 -32.74 -18.88 -15.02
N PRO A 54 -33.89 -19.36 -15.53
CA PRO A 54 -34.64 -18.63 -16.57
C PRO A 54 -35.11 -17.23 -16.14
N ILE A 55 -35.28 -17.00 -14.84
CA ILE A 55 -35.67 -15.70 -14.29
C ILE A 55 -34.43 -14.89 -13.88
N SER A 56 -33.44 -15.55 -13.27
CA SER A 56 -32.22 -14.90 -12.79
C SER A 56 -31.38 -14.34 -13.94
N PHE A 57 -31.29 -15.06 -15.06
CA PHE A 57 -30.48 -14.66 -16.21
C PHE A 57 -30.86 -13.28 -16.80
N PRO A 58 -32.13 -13.00 -17.17
CA PRO A 58 -32.49 -11.69 -17.70
C PRO A 58 -32.34 -10.57 -16.66
N ILE A 59 -32.57 -10.84 -15.38
CA ILE A 59 -32.37 -9.86 -14.30
C ILE A 59 -30.89 -9.49 -14.19
N SER A 60 -29.99 -10.48 -14.14
CA SER A 60 -28.54 -10.26 -14.11
C SER A 60 -28.07 -9.50 -15.35
N ALA A 61 -28.52 -9.87 -16.55
CA ALA A 61 -28.16 -9.17 -17.78
C ALA A 61 -28.58 -7.69 -17.78
N ILE A 62 -29.74 -7.36 -17.20
CA ILE A 62 -30.18 -5.97 -17.04
C ILE A 62 -29.33 -5.24 -16.00
N LEU A 63 -29.02 -5.88 -14.86
CA LEU A 63 -28.16 -5.30 -13.83
C LEU A 63 -26.77 -4.99 -14.38
N ASP A 64 -26.14 -5.93 -15.06
CA ASP A 64 -24.80 -5.78 -15.64
C ASP A 64 -24.78 -4.67 -16.71
N ALA A 65 -25.87 -4.50 -17.47
CA ALA A 65 -25.99 -3.42 -18.44
C ALA A 65 -26.12 -2.03 -17.80
N VAL A 66 -26.69 -1.91 -16.60
CA VAL A 66 -26.93 -0.63 -15.91
C VAL A 66 -25.80 -0.27 -14.94
N LEU A 67 -25.25 -1.26 -14.22
CA LEU A 67 -24.23 -1.07 -13.19
C LEU A 67 -22.81 -1.41 -13.67
N GLY A 68 -22.66 -2.11 -14.81
CA GLY A 68 -21.40 -2.69 -15.26
C GLY A 68 -21.20 -4.11 -14.73
N GLU A 69 -20.30 -4.89 -15.36
CA GLU A 69 -20.01 -6.27 -14.95
C GLU A 69 -19.61 -6.34 -13.47
N GLU A 70 -20.29 -7.20 -12.70
CA GLU A 70 -19.76 -7.67 -11.42
C GLU A 70 -18.46 -8.44 -11.69
N VAL A 71 -17.32 -7.77 -11.51
CA VAL A 71 -16.01 -8.42 -11.54
C VAL A 71 -15.98 -9.47 -10.42
N GLY A 72 -16.32 -10.70 -10.76
CA GLY A 72 -16.49 -11.80 -9.81
C GLY A 72 -15.25 -12.01 -8.96
N ASN A 73 -15.46 -12.17 -7.65
CA ASN A 73 -14.55 -12.64 -6.59
C ASN A 73 -13.07 -12.17 -6.56
N ILE A 74 -12.66 -11.26 -7.44
CA ILE A 74 -11.33 -10.63 -7.41
C ILE A 74 -11.47 -9.46 -6.44
N LEU A 75 -10.98 -9.67 -5.22
CA LEU A 75 -10.95 -8.63 -4.20
C LEU A 75 -10.17 -7.41 -4.74
N SER A 76 -10.88 -6.36 -5.14
CA SER A 76 -10.27 -5.12 -5.59
C SER A 76 -9.43 -4.52 -4.48
N LYS A 77 -8.35 -3.80 -4.81
CA LYS A 77 -7.54 -3.09 -3.82
C LYS A 77 -8.38 -2.19 -2.92
N ASN A 78 -9.42 -1.57 -3.45
CA ASN A 78 -10.34 -0.74 -2.68
C ASN A 78 -11.16 -1.56 -1.67
N GLN A 79 -11.59 -2.77 -2.04
CA GLN A 79 -12.27 -3.69 -1.13
C GLN A 79 -11.29 -4.22 -0.07
N MET A 80 -10.04 -4.50 -0.45
CA MET A 80 -9.00 -4.90 0.49
C MET A 80 -8.70 -3.80 1.53
N LYS A 81 -8.61 -2.53 1.11
CA LYS A 81 -8.48 -1.38 2.02
C LYS A 81 -9.65 -1.30 3.01
N ARG A 82 -10.89 -1.45 2.53
CA ARG A 82 -12.09 -1.47 3.38
C ARG A 82 -12.10 -2.64 4.36
N MET A 83 -11.66 -3.82 3.93
CA MET A 83 -11.54 -4.98 4.80
C MET A 83 -10.57 -4.70 5.96
N PHE A 84 -9.42 -4.09 5.70
CA PHE A 84 -8.48 -3.73 6.77
C PHE A 84 -9.02 -2.63 7.70
N GLU A 85 -9.87 -1.73 7.20
CA GLU A 85 -10.56 -0.73 8.04
C GLU A 85 -11.57 -1.39 9.00
N MET A 86 -12.30 -2.41 8.54
CA MET A 86 -13.18 -3.20 9.40
C MET A 86 -12.39 -3.95 10.47
N LEU A 87 -11.27 -4.58 10.10
CA LEU A 87 -10.39 -5.29 11.05
C LEU A 87 -9.77 -4.38 12.10
N GLU A 88 -9.49 -3.12 11.77
CA GLU A 88 -9.05 -2.11 12.77
C GLU A 88 -10.19 -1.79 13.74
N THR A 89 -11.42 -1.64 13.24
CA THR A 89 -12.61 -1.35 14.05
C THR A 89 -12.92 -2.49 15.03
N GLU A 90 -12.70 -3.73 14.61
CA GLU A 90 -12.84 -4.92 15.45
C GLU A 90 -11.66 -5.16 16.40
N ASN A 91 -10.68 -4.25 16.46
CA ASN A 91 -9.42 -4.40 17.22
C ASN A 91 -8.61 -5.66 16.87
N VAL A 92 -8.80 -6.21 15.67
CA VAL A 92 -8.03 -7.37 15.18
C VAL A 92 -6.64 -6.93 14.72
N ILE A 93 -6.55 -5.75 14.11
CA ILE A 93 -5.27 -5.14 13.69
C ILE A 93 -5.09 -3.75 14.31
N LYS A 94 -3.83 -3.35 14.52
CA LYS A 94 -3.50 -2.01 15.01
C LYS A 94 -3.51 -0.99 13.87
N SER A 95 -3.75 0.28 14.22
CA SER A 95 -3.69 1.40 13.26
C SER A 95 -2.34 1.51 12.54
N SER A 96 -1.24 1.16 13.21
CA SER A 96 0.10 1.11 12.60
C SER A 96 0.21 0.01 11.53
N GLU A 97 -0.37 -1.15 11.78
CA GLU A 97 -0.33 -2.29 10.85
C GLU A 97 -1.16 -1.98 9.60
N ARG A 98 -2.36 -1.41 9.78
CA ARG A 98 -3.17 -0.94 8.64
C ARG A 98 -2.40 0.09 7.80
N LYS A 99 -1.77 1.08 8.42
CA LYS A 99 -0.99 2.11 7.69
C LYS A 99 0.13 1.48 6.86
N ILE A 100 0.82 0.47 7.39
CA ILE A 100 1.88 -0.24 6.65
C ILE A 100 1.30 -0.98 5.45
N ILE A 101 0.21 -1.74 5.64
CA ILE A 101 -0.42 -2.50 4.55
C ILE A 101 -0.97 -1.56 3.48
N GLN A 102 -1.61 -0.46 3.89
CA GLN A 102 -2.12 0.55 2.97
C GLN A 102 -1.00 1.20 2.17
N ALA A 103 0.10 1.58 2.83
CA ALA A 103 1.28 2.14 2.16
C ALA A 103 1.91 1.14 1.17
N ALA A 104 1.95 -0.15 1.50
CA ALA A 104 2.45 -1.19 0.61
C ALA A 104 1.57 -1.37 -0.64
N LEU A 105 0.24 -1.31 -0.48
CA LEU A 105 -0.69 -1.34 -1.61
C LEU A 105 -0.56 -0.09 -2.50
N ASP A 106 -0.37 1.08 -1.90
CA ASP A 106 -0.20 2.34 -2.62
C ASP A 106 1.15 2.42 -3.35
N LEU A 107 2.21 1.82 -2.80
CA LEU A 107 3.54 1.79 -3.40
C LEU A 107 3.56 1.15 -4.79
N GLN A 108 2.69 0.17 -5.05
CA GLN A 108 2.58 -0.49 -6.35
C GLN A 108 2.06 0.43 -7.46
N GLU A 109 1.31 1.48 -7.12
CA GLU A 109 0.69 2.37 -8.11
C GLU A 109 1.50 3.63 -8.36
N LYS A 110 2.22 4.10 -7.34
CA LYS A 110 3.04 5.31 -7.41
C LYS A 110 4.23 5.15 -8.36
N ALA A 111 4.53 6.25 -9.03
CA ALA A 111 5.71 6.43 -9.87
C ALA A 111 6.73 7.35 -9.19
N ALA A 112 7.95 7.42 -9.73
CA ALA A 112 9.04 8.25 -9.24
C ALA A 112 8.62 9.73 -9.10
N LYS A 113 7.86 10.25 -10.07
CA LYS A 113 7.34 11.63 -10.05
C LYS A 113 6.45 11.96 -8.84
N ASP A 114 5.80 10.96 -8.25
CA ASP A 114 4.84 11.18 -7.15
C ASP A 114 5.54 11.39 -5.80
N VAL A 115 6.83 11.05 -5.70
CA VAL A 115 7.61 11.10 -4.44
C VAL A 115 8.94 11.85 -4.56
N MET A 116 9.33 12.27 -5.77
CA MET A 116 10.57 13.02 -5.98
C MET A 116 10.56 14.40 -5.32
N THR A 117 11.74 14.88 -4.95
CA THR A 117 11.93 16.28 -4.57
C THR A 117 12.17 17.11 -5.82
N ARG A 118 11.42 18.21 -5.99
CA ARG A 118 11.61 19.14 -7.12
C ARG A 118 13.01 19.75 -7.08
N ILE A 119 13.63 19.91 -8.26
CA ILE A 119 15.02 20.39 -8.40
C ILE A 119 15.30 21.71 -7.66
N GLU A 120 14.30 22.60 -7.60
CA GLU A 120 14.35 23.89 -6.92
C GLU A 120 14.57 23.77 -5.41
N ASP A 121 13.99 22.73 -4.80
CA ASP A 121 14.01 22.45 -3.36
C ASP A 121 15.24 21.61 -2.94
N VAL A 122 16.04 21.12 -3.91
CA VAL A 122 17.21 20.27 -3.62
C VAL A 122 18.43 21.11 -3.29
N TYR A 123 19.11 20.82 -2.19
CA TYR A 123 20.43 21.40 -1.89
C TYR A 123 21.50 20.75 -2.77
N MET A 124 22.18 21.57 -3.58
CA MET A 124 23.18 21.13 -4.56
C MET A 124 24.38 22.08 -4.54
N LEU A 125 25.53 21.60 -5.01
CA LEU A 125 26.75 22.40 -5.13
C LEU A 125 27.23 22.44 -6.58
N ASP A 126 27.80 23.58 -6.99
CA ASP A 126 28.45 23.70 -8.29
C ASP A 126 29.81 23.00 -8.25
N ILE A 127 30.19 22.31 -9.33
CA ILE A 127 31.47 21.61 -9.46
C ILE A 127 32.70 22.53 -9.28
N ASN A 128 32.56 23.84 -9.49
CA ASN A 128 33.61 24.84 -9.33
C ASN A 128 33.64 25.44 -7.90
N THR A 129 32.77 24.97 -7.01
CA THR A 129 32.74 25.40 -5.60
C THR A 129 34.02 24.93 -4.88
N HIS A 130 34.62 25.82 -4.10
CA HIS A 130 35.79 25.54 -3.28
C HIS A 130 35.32 25.03 -1.92
N LEU A 131 35.92 23.93 -1.44
CA LEU A 131 35.54 23.31 -0.17
C LEU A 131 36.24 24.01 1.00
N ASP A 132 35.81 25.24 1.25
CA ASP A 132 36.29 26.06 2.35
C ASP A 132 35.56 25.75 3.68
N HIS A 133 36.03 26.34 4.78
CA HIS A 133 35.41 26.22 6.10
C HIS A 133 33.93 26.63 6.12
N ARG A 134 33.52 27.57 5.25
CA ARG A 134 32.14 28.08 5.20
C ARG A 134 31.23 27.03 4.56
N ILE A 135 31.61 26.47 3.42
CA ILE A 135 30.87 25.44 2.70
C ILE A 135 30.80 24.15 3.53
N LEU A 136 31.89 23.73 4.17
CA LEU A 136 31.86 22.55 5.05
C LEU A 136 30.91 22.75 6.24
N ARG A 137 30.90 23.94 6.84
CA ARG A 137 29.95 24.29 7.92
C ARG A 137 28.52 24.32 7.41
N GLU A 138 28.30 24.84 6.20
CA GLU A 138 26.99 24.84 5.56
C GLU A 138 26.47 23.41 5.35
N ILE A 139 27.28 22.54 4.74
CA ILE A 139 26.96 21.12 4.55
C ILE A 139 26.61 20.44 5.88
N TYR A 140 27.42 20.67 6.91
CA TYR A 140 27.18 20.14 8.24
C TYR A 140 25.84 20.62 8.83
N SER A 141 25.54 21.92 8.71
CA SER A 141 24.30 22.52 9.22
C SER A 141 23.05 22.02 8.50
N LYS A 142 23.18 21.70 7.21
CA LYS A 142 22.08 21.15 6.40
C LYS A 142 21.80 19.67 6.73
N GLY A 143 22.82 18.91 7.15
CA GLY A 143 22.65 17.52 7.61
C GLY A 143 22.39 16.49 6.49
N PHE A 144 22.51 16.86 5.21
CA PHE A 144 22.33 15.93 4.10
C PHE A 144 23.54 15.01 3.94
N SER A 145 23.30 13.70 3.80
CA SER A 145 24.37 12.71 3.60
C SER A 145 24.89 12.64 2.16
N ARG A 146 24.04 12.99 1.18
CA ARG A 146 24.31 12.91 -0.26
C ARG A 146 23.90 14.22 -0.90
N ILE A 147 24.83 14.86 -1.59
CA ILE A 147 24.65 16.20 -2.17
C ILE A 147 24.92 16.09 -3.68
N PRO A 148 23.92 16.34 -4.53
CA PRO A 148 24.12 16.39 -5.97
C PRO A 148 25.06 17.53 -6.36
N ILE A 149 25.95 17.24 -7.31
CA ILE A 149 26.89 18.19 -7.89
C ILE A 149 26.46 18.48 -9.33
N PHE A 150 26.32 19.76 -9.66
CA PHE A 150 25.93 20.19 -11.01
C PHE A 150 27.07 20.98 -11.68
N ASP A 151 27.05 21.03 -13.01
CA ASP A 151 27.96 21.87 -13.80
C ASP A 151 27.19 22.88 -14.65
N ARG A 152 27.45 24.17 -14.43
CA ARG A 152 26.84 25.36 -15.07
C ARG A 152 25.35 25.56 -14.79
N THR A 153 24.54 24.51 -14.93
CA THR A 153 23.08 24.54 -14.80
C THR A 153 22.62 23.47 -13.83
N ARG A 154 21.62 23.78 -12.98
CA ARG A 154 21.13 22.83 -11.96
C ARG A 154 20.49 21.57 -12.54
N ASP A 155 20.09 21.60 -13.81
CA ASP A 155 19.56 20.43 -14.53
C ASP A 155 20.67 19.47 -14.99
N ASN A 156 21.92 19.95 -15.07
CA ASN A 156 23.08 19.17 -15.50
C ASN A 156 23.80 18.58 -14.27
N ILE A 157 23.27 17.48 -13.74
CA ILE A 157 23.86 16.76 -12.61
C ILE A 157 25.00 15.85 -13.09
N VAL A 158 26.20 16.11 -12.57
CA VAL A 158 27.42 15.36 -12.92
C VAL A 158 27.63 14.16 -12.00
N GLY A 159 27.08 14.22 -10.78
CA GLY A 159 27.15 13.11 -9.84
C GLY A 159 26.82 13.53 -8.42
N ILE A 160 27.26 12.74 -7.45
CA ILE A 160 26.90 12.92 -6.04
C ILE A 160 28.13 12.90 -5.15
N LEU A 161 28.18 13.89 -4.26
CA LEU A 161 29.15 14.01 -3.17
C LEU A 161 28.56 13.40 -1.89
N MET A 162 29.32 12.50 -1.25
CA MET A 162 28.94 11.99 0.07
C MET A 162 29.56 12.85 1.17
N ALA A 163 28.75 13.31 2.12
CA ALA A 163 29.22 14.16 3.22
C ALA A 163 30.31 13.49 4.08
N ARG A 164 30.26 12.16 4.22
CA ARG A 164 31.31 11.40 4.95
C ARG A 164 32.68 11.47 4.27
N ASP A 165 32.73 11.62 2.94
CA ASP A 165 33.98 11.65 2.19
C ASP A 165 34.70 13.00 2.40
N LEU A 166 34.00 14.03 2.91
CA LEU A 166 34.55 15.33 3.27
C LEU A 166 35.44 15.31 4.52
N ILE A 167 35.42 14.24 5.32
CA ILE A 167 36.27 14.08 6.52
C ILE A 167 37.76 14.08 6.13
N LEU A 168 38.08 13.64 4.91
CA LEU A 168 39.44 13.57 4.40
C LEU A 168 39.97 14.92 3.90
N ILE A 169 39.13 15.95 3.87
CA ILE A 169 39.48 17.26 3.33
C ILE A 169 40.03 18.15 4.43
N ASN A 170 41.20 18.72 4.17
CA ASN A 170 41.77 19.75 5.02
C ASN A 170 41.35 21.14 4.48
N PRO A 171 40.44 21.86 5.17
CA PRO A 171 39.93 23.16 4.73
C PRO A 171 40.98 24.29 4.75
N ASP A 172 42.09 24.12 5.47
CA ASP A 172 43.16 25.12 5.52
C ASP A 172 43.97 25.15 4.22
N ARG A 173 43.87 24.09 3.40
CA ARG A 173 44.36 24.05 2.02
C ARG A 173 43.26 24.48 1.04
N ALA A 174 42.70 25.66 1.26
CA ALA A 174 41.47 26.23 0.67
C ALA A 174 41.43 26.41 -0.87
N LEU A 175 42.31 25.76 -1.63
CA LEU A 175 42.43 25.91 -3.09
C LEU A 175 41.93 24.69 -3.87
N ILE A 176 41.39 23.66 -3.21
CA ILE A 176 40.91 22.47 -3.91
C ILE A 176 39.44 22.67 -4.28
N SER A 177 39.19 22.81 -5.57
CA SER A 177 37.85 22.83 -6.16
C SER A 177 37.27 21.40 -6.23
N LEU A 178 35.95 21.27 -6.15
CA LEU A 178 35.27 19.99 -6.36
C LEU A 178 35.64 19.33 -7.69
N LYS A 179 35.87 20.14 -8.73
CA LYS A 179 36.36 19.71 -10.05
C LYS A 179 37.66 18.93 -10.01
N GLN A 180 38.59 19.30 -9.12
CA GLN A 180 39.88 18.61 -8.98
C GLN A 180 39.77 17.28 -8.23
N LEU A 181 38.71 17.12 -7.42
CA LEU A 181 38.44 15.92 -6.65
C LEU A 181 37.32 15.07 -7.25
N SER A 182 36.85 15.41 -8.46
CA SER A 182 35.70 14.77 -9.08
C SER A 182 35.89 13.26 -9.21
N SER A 183 37.08 12.82 -9.63
CA SER A 183 37.42 11.40 -9.80
C SER A 183 37.47 10.59 -8.49
N ILE A 184 37.51 11.26 -7.34
CA ILE A 184 37.67 10.62 -6.02
C ILE A 184 36.39 10.75 -5.18
N LEU A 185 35.74 11.91 -5.23
CA LEU A 185 34.63 12.27 -4.33
C LEU A 185 33.26 12.28 -5.00
N ILE A 186 33.20 12.42 -6.34
CA ILE A 186 31.95 12.45 -7.08
C ILE A 186 31.69 11.04 -7.59
N ARG A 187 30.54 10.48 -7.19
CA ARG A 187 30.09 9.15 -7.60
C ARG A 187 29.00 9.29 -8.64
N ASP A 188 28.97 8.34 -9.56
CA ASP A 188 27.89 8.22 -10.54
C ASP A 188 26.55 8.00 -9.84
N VAL A 189 25.51 8.56 -10.45
CA VAL A 189 24.13 8.42 -9.99
C VAL A 189 23.30 7.78 -11.09
N ILE A 190 22.33 6.97 -10.69
CA ILE A 190 21.37 6.41 -11.63
C ILE A 190 20.39 7.48 -12.11
N GLY A 191 20.11 7.48 -13.41
CA GLY A 191 18.91 8.12 -13.94
C GLY A 191 17.69 7.23 -13.70
N VAL A 192 16.58 7.84 -13.32
CA VAL A 192 15.29 7.17 -13.11
C VAL A 192 14.27 7.92 -13.94
N GLU A 193 13.44 7.23 -14.71
CA GLU A 193 12.37 7.88 -15.47
C GLU A 193 11.25 8.33 -14.52
N ASP A 194 10.61 9.44 -14.81
CA ASP A 194 9.51 9.97 -13.99
C ASP A 194 8.32 8.99 -13.90
N THR A 195 8.15 8.14 -14.92
CA THR A 195 7.17 7.06 -15.02
C THR A 195 7.54 5.77 -14.30
N ASP A 196 8.80 5.60 -13.86
CA ASP A 196 9.25 4.37 -13.21
C ASP A 196 8.47 4.08 -11.93
N LYS A 197 8.03 2.83 -11.77
CA LYS A 197 7.27 2.41 -10.59
C LYS A 197 8.16 2.32 -9.35
N LEU A 198 7.60 2.68 -8.20
CA LEU A 198 8.36 2.70 -6.95
C LEU A 198 8.73 1.32 -6.41
N GLU A 199 7.92 0.30 -6.68
CA GLU A 199 8.19 -1.07 -6.23
C GLU A 199 9.52 -1.64 -6.81
N PRO A 200 9.75 -1.64 -8.14
CA PRO A 200 11.02 -2.10 -8.68
C PRO A 200 12.19 -1.17 -8.31
N LEU A 201 11.95 0.15 -8.23
CA LEU A 201 12.96 1.13 -7.80
C LEU A 201 13.42 0.90 -6.35
N LEU A 202 12.49 0.61 -5.44
CA LEU A 202 12.80 0.22 -4.06
C LEU A 202 13.60 -1.09 -4.03
N GLY A 203 13.21 -2.07 -4.85
CA GLY A 203 13.97 -3.31 -5.04
C GLY A 203 15.41 -3.05 -5.49
N TYR A 204 15.61 -2.10 -6.40
CA TYR A 204 16.93 -1.68 -6.85
C TYR A 204 17.75 -1.03 -5.72
N PHE A 205 17.19 -0.08 -4.97
CA PHE A 205 17.86 0.55 -3.84
C PHE A 205 18.22 -0.45 -2.73
N LYS A 206 17.38 -1.46 -2.49
CA LYS A 206 17.66 -2.53 -1.50
C LYS A 206 18.86 -3.39 -1.86
N LYS A 207 19.31 -3.43 -3.13
CA LYS A 207 20.56 -4.11 -3.52
C LYS A 207 21.81 -3.40 -3.00
N GLY A 208 21.68 -2.18 -2.48
CA GLY A 208 22.77 -1.45 -1.83
C GLY A 208 23.75 -0.75 -2.77
N LEU A 209 23.44 -0.69 -4.08
CA LEU A 209 24.29 -0.02 -5.07
C LEU A 209 24.19 1.51 -4.97
N THR A 210 22.99 2.03 -4.69
CA THR A 210 22.73 3.46 -4.51
C THR A 210 21.51 3.66 -3.61
N HIS A 211 21.36 4.87 -3.07
CA HIS A 211 20.25 5.27 -2.20
C HIS A 211 19.56 6.56 -2.71
N ILE A 212 19.90 6.99 -3.92
CA ILE A 212 19.41 8.20 -4.56
C ILE A 212 19.48 7.99 -6.07
N GLY A 213 18.46 8.48 -6.78
CA GLY A 213 18.41 8.53 -8.22
C GLY A 213 18.01 9.93 -8.66
N ILE A 214 18.46 10.35 -9.84
CA ILE A 214 18.04 11.61 -10.46
C ILE A 214 16.87 11.28 -11.37
N VAL A 215 15.73 11.94 -11.14
CA VAL A 215 14.54 11.73 -11.96
C VAL A 215 14.65 12.58 -13.22
N THR A 216 14.52 11.94 -14.37
CA THR A 216 14.53 12.57 -15.70
C THR A 216 13.16 12.40 -16.36
N GLN A 217 12.75 13.42 -17.12
CA GLN A 217 11.55 13.40 -17.97
C GLN A 217 11.89 12.90 -19.38
#